data_AF-A0A969VN95-F1
#
_entry.id   AF-A0A969VN95-F1
#
_cell.length_a   1.000
_cell.length_b   1.000
_cell.length_c   1.000
_cell.angle_alpha   90.00
_cell.angle_beta   90.00
_cell.angle_gamma   90.00
#
_symmetry.space_group_name_H-M   'P 1'
#
loop_
_entity.id
_entity.type
_entity.pdbx_description
1 polymer ?
#
loop_
_entity_poly.entity_id
_entity_poly.type
_entity_poly.pdbx_seq_one_letter_code
_entity_poly.pdbx_strand_id
1 'polypeptide(L)' 'MAKPAYTWTPTYEETATDDHPDRIDFVLVRGAVVTVTDAAIVGEDGPRSDIVVMPWPSDHRAVVAEISF' A
#
# COMPACT_ATOMS: atom_id res chain seq x y z
N MET A 1 -0.80 -7.30 14.18
CA MET A 1 -0.37 -5.89 14.36
C MET A 1 -0.89 -5.11 13.14
N ALA A 2 -1.36 -3.88 13.31
CA ALA A 2 -1.82 -3.08 12.16
C ALA A 2 -0.62 -2.73 11.27
N LYS A 3 -0.70 -3.04 9.96
CA LYS A 3 0.33 -2.65 8.99
C LYS A 3 0.14 -1.16 8.67
N PRO A 4 1.20 -0.34 8.69
CA PRO A 4 1.08 1.09 8.38
C PRO A 4 0.65 1.35 6.94
N ALA A 5 0.88 0.39 6.02
CA ALA A 5 0.42 0.42 4.63
C ALA A 5 0.89 1.69 3.88
N TYR A 6 2.18 1.99 4.00
CA TYR A 6 2.79 3.14 3.34
C TYR A 6 2.87 2.96 1.83
N THR A 7 2.46 4.00 1.11
CA THR A 7 2.36 4.01 -0.35
C THR A 7 3.43 4.87 -0.99
N TRP A 8 4.08 5.78 -0.25
CA TRP A 8 5.24 6.54 -0.72
C TRP A 8 6.28 6.63 0.40
N THR A 9 7.58 6.72 0.16
CA THR A 9 8.30 6.32 -1.05
C THR A 9 8.76 4.84 -0.92
N PRO A 10 9.00 4.12 -2.03
CA PRO A 10 9.68 2.83 -2.03
C PRO A 10 11.18 2.95 -1.68
N THR A 11 11.75 4.15 -1.75
CA THR A 11 13.17 4.41 -1.52
C THR A 11 13.38 5.39 -0.36
N TYR A 12 13.65 4.88 0.83
CA TYR A 12 14.05 5.63 2.04
C TYR A 12 14.87 4.69 2.93
N GLU A 13 15.59 5.24 3.91
CA GLU A 13 16.26 4.43 4.93
C GLU A 13 15.34 4.22 6.14
N GLU A 14 15.10 2.98 6.54
CA GLU A 14 14.25 2.63 7.70
C GLU A 14 14.70 3.27 9.02
N THR A 15 15.98 3.60 9.13
CA THR A 15 16.57 4.22 10.33
C THR A 15 16.61 5.74 10.27
N ALA A 16 16.21 6.36 9.14
CA ALA A 16 16.17 7.81 9.01
C ALA A 16 15.15 8.40 10.00
N THR A 17 15.55 9.48 10.68
CA THR A 17 14.70 10.19 11.65
C THR A 17 14.08 11.46 11.07
N ASP A 18 14.53 11.86 9.89
CA ASP A 18 14.17 13.07 9.16
C ASP A 18 13.43 12.79 7.84
N ASP A 19 13.34 11.51 7.46
CA ASP A 19 12.57 11.04 6.32
C ASP A 19 11.64 9.90 6.76
N HIS A 20 10.39 9.98 6.35
CA HIS A 20 9.37 9.02 6.73
C HIS A 20 8.52 8.66 5.53
N PRO A 21 8.11 7.40 5.44
CA PRO A 21 7.15 6.99 4.45
C PRO A 21 5.75 7.56 4.78
N ASP A 22 5.02 7.87 3.73
CA ASP A 22 3.66 8.38 3.74
C ASP A 22 2.65 7.33 3.32
N ARG A 23 1.43 7.45 3.85
CA ARG A 23 0.25 6.74 3.38
C ARG A 23 -0.68 7.77 2.74
N ILE A 24 -0.57 7.93 1.43
CA ILE A 24 -1.24 9.00 0.68
C ILE A 24 -2.14 8.50 -0.45
N ASP A 25 -2.14 7.19 -0.73
CA ASP A 25 -3.01 6.56 -1.71
C ASP A 25 -4.12 5.75 -1.02
N PHE A 26 -5.37 5.91 -1.47
CA PHE A 26 -6.54 5.31 -0.82
C PHE A 26 -7.55 4.78 -1.84
N VAL A 27 -8.18 3.65 -1.49
CA VAL A 27 -9.42 3.19 -2.13
C VAL A 27 -10.58 3.53 -1.19
N LEU A 28 -11.43 4.48 -1.60
CA LEU A 28 -12.61 4.89 -0.83
C LEU A 28 -13.86 4.22 -1.41
N VAL A 29 -14.62 3.53 -0.57
CA VAL A 29 -15.77 2.72 -1.00
C VAL A 29 -17.04 3.15 -0.26
N ARG A 30 -18.16 3.24 -0.99
CA ARG A 30 -19.50 3.51 -0.43
C ARG A 30 -20.57 2.74 -1.19
N GLY A 31 -21.45 2.05 -0.47
CA GLY A 31 -22.62 1.38 -1.04
C GLY A 31 -23.31 0.51 0.01
N ALA A 32 -24.64 0.36 -0.08
CA ALA A 32 -25.41 -0.37 0.94
C ALA A 32 -25.18 -1.89 0.94
N VAL A 33 -24.77 -2.44 -0.20
CA VAL A 33 -24.50 -3.87 -0.39
C VAL A 33 -23.03 -4.18 -0.66
N VAL A 34 -22.17 -3.16 -0.56
CA VAL A 34 -20.75 -3.30 -0.89
C VAL A 34 -19.98 -3.72 0.36
N THR A 35 -19.20 -4.79 0.26
CA THR A 35 -18.30 -5.25 1.32
C THR A 35 -16.87 -5.28 0.79
N VAL A 36 -15.93 -4.67 1.51
CA VAL A 36 -14.49 -4.84 1.25
C VAL A 36 -14.07 -6.16 1.91
N THR A 37 -13.69 -7.14 1.11
CA THR A 37 -13.32 -8.49 1.60
C THR A 37 -11.84 -8.59 1.90
N ASP A 38 -11.00 -7.85 1.17
CA ASP A 38 -9.55 -7.80 1.38
C ASP A 38 -8.95 -6.46 0.90
N ALA A 39 -7.75 -6.14 1.38
CA ALA A 39 -6.93 -5.03 0.88
C ALA A 39 -5.44 -5.30 1.07
N ALA A 40 -4.64 -4.91 0.08
CA ALA A 40 -3.20 -5.19 0.04
C ALA A 40 -2.40 -4.04 -0.61
N ILE A 41 -1.12 -3.95 -0.24
CA ILE A 41 -0.13 -3.11 -0.92
C ILE A 41 0.60 -3.91 -2.00
N VAL A 42 0.61 -3.39 -3.22
CA VAL A 42 1.40 -3.93 -4.34
C VAL A 42 2.60 -3.02 -4.54
N GLY A 43 3.81 -3.59 -4.55
CA GLY A 43 5.03 -2.79 -4.61
C GLY A 43 6.27 -3.62 -4.94
N GLU A 44 7.42 -2.98 -4.76
CA GLU A 44 8.74 -3.58 -4.85
C GLU A 44 8.99 -4.65 -3.77
N ASP A 45 10.05 -5.44 -3.94
CA ASP A 45 10.46 -6.43 -2.95
C ASP A 45 10.89 -5.77 -1.63
N GLY A 46 10.38 -6.26 -0.50
CA GLY A 46 10.64 -5.67 0.82
C GLY A 46 9.49 -5.88 1.81
N PRO A 47 9.66 -5.42 3.07
CA PRO A 47 8.72 -5.70 4.15
C PRO A 47 7.39 -4.93 4.05
N ARG A 48 7.24 -4.06 3.06
CA ARG A 48 6.12 -3.11 2.94
C ARG A 48 5.15 -3.42 1.79
N SER A 49 5.48 -4.43 0.98
CA SER A 49 4.63 -4.92 -0.10
C SER A 49 4.01 -6.24 0.32
N ASP A 50 2.69 -6.34 0.26
CA ASP A 50 1.98 -7.61 0.45
C ASP A 50 2.09 -8.47 -0.81
N ILE A 51 2.10 -7.82 -1.98
CA ILE A 51 2.24 -8.44 -3.29
C ILE A 51 3.44 -7.79 -3.99
N VAL A 52 4.50 -8.58 -4.18
CA VAL A 52 5.75 -8.12 -4.80
C VAL A 52 5.64 -8.16 -6.32
N VAL A 53 6.02 -7.06 -6.97
CA VAL A 53 6.14 -6.93 -8.43
C VAL A 53 7.48 -6.31 -8.77
N MET A 54 8.26 -7.00 -9.61
CA MET A 54 9.58 -6.55 -10.05
C MET A 54 9.72 -6.66 -11.58
N PRO A 55 10.36 -5.67 -12.26
CA PRO A 55 10.83 -4.40 -11.71
C PRO A 55 9.67 -3.47 -11.31
N TRP A 56 9.81 -2.77 -10.19
CA TRP A 56 8.78 -1.82 -9.73
C TRP A 56 8.82 -0.53 -10.56
N PRO A 57 7.70 -0.08 -11.16
CA PRO A 57 7.72 0.98 -12.17
C PRO A 57 7.44 2.39 -11.63
N SER A 58 7.22 2.58 -10.33
CA SER A 58 6.71 3.84 -9.78
C SER A 58 7.42 4.24 -8.49
N ASP A 59 7.42 5.53 -8.20
CA ASP A 59 7.80 6.10 -6.90
C ASP A 59 6.69 5.96 -5.83
N HIS A 60 5.55 5.39 -6.18
CA HIS A 60 4.51 4.97 -5.24
C HIS A 60 4.33 3.45 -5.28
N ARG A 61 3.91 2.84 -4.18
CA ARG A 61 3.28 1.51 -4.12
C ARG A 61 1.78 1.65 -4.38
N ALA A 62 1.18 0.67 -5.05
CA ALA A 62 -0.25 0.68 -5.33
C ALA A 62 -1.06 0.08 -4.17
N VAL A 63 -2.33 0.48 -4.08
CA VAL A 63 -3.32 -0.09 -3.16
C VAL A 63 -4.33 -0.88 -3.97
N VAL A 64 -4.55 -2.15 -3.63
CA VAL A 64 -5.60 -2.99 -4.21
C VAL A 64 -6.60 -3.38 -3.13
N ALA A 65 -7.88 -3.41 -3.49
CA ALA A 65 -8.96 -3.88 -2.62
C ALA A 65 -9.83 -4.88 -3.36
N GLU A 66 -10.17 -5.98 -2.70
CA GLU A 66 -11.18 -6.93 -3.16
C GLU A 66 -12.55 -6.52 -2.60
N ILE A 67 -13.57 -6.54 -3.44
CA ILE A 67 -14.91 -6.03 -3.12
C ILE A 67 -15.97 -7.01 -3.64
N SER A 68 -16.96 -7.30 -2.81
CA SER A 68 -18.19 -8.03 -3.19
C SER A 68 -19.43 -7.13 -3.15
N PHE A 69 -20.45 -7.48 -3.93
CA PHE A 69 -21.74 -6.77 -4.05
C PHE A 69 -22.91 -7.73 -4.23
#